data_AF-A0A0K8QPM3-F1
#
_entry.id   AF-A0A0K8QPM3-F1
#
_cell.length_a   1.000
_cell.length_b   1.000
_cell.length_c   1.000
_cell.angle_alpha   90.00
_cell.angle_beta   90.00
_cell.angle_gamma   90.00
#
_symmetry.space_group_name_H-M   'P 1'
#
loop_
_entity.id
_entity.type
_entity.pdbx_description
1 polymer ?
#
loop_
_entity_poly.entity_id
_entity_poly.type
_entity_poly.pdbx_seq_one_letter_code
_entity_poly.pdbx_strand_id
1 'polypeptide(L)' 'MHVAARHGLPGVVRRLLRAGADPDQRDALNRTPREIAVMRGFVDIAAESAPALPGGVSMARFLRDPH' A
#
# COMPACT_ATOMS: atom_id res chain seq x y z
N MET A 1 -0.50 0.35 9.27
CA MET A 1 0.33 1.12 8.32
C MET A 1 -0.50 2.07 7.45
N HIS A 2 -1.73 1.68 7.06
CA HIS A 2 -2.61 2.47 6.18
C HIS A 2 -2.89 3.88 6.67
N VAL A 3 -3.13 4.08 7.98
CA VAL A 3 -3.35 5.43 8.56
C VAL A 3 -2.14 6.33 8.32
N ALA A 4 -0.91 5.83 8.50
CA ALA A 4 0.29 6.63 8.24
C ALA A 4 0.42 7.02 6.76
N ALA A 5 0.08 6.12 5.84
CA ALA A 5 0.01 6.40 4.41
C ALA A 5 -1.11 7.40 4.04
N ARG A 6 -2.24 7.38 4.75
CA ARG A 6 -3.31 8.37 4.55
C ARG A 6 -2.93 9.77 5.00
N HIS A 7 -2.11 9.88 6.03
CA HIS A 7 -1.78 11.16 6.67
C HIS A 7 -0.41 11.72 6.24
N GLY A 8 0.32 11.03 5.37
CA GLY A 8 1.61 11.56 4.90
C GLY A 8 2.68 11.49 5.99
N LEU A 9 2.67 10.44 6.82
CA LEU A 9 3.55 10.32 7.99
C LEU A 9 4.71 9.31 7.76
N PRO A 10 5.79 9.69 7.05
CA PRO A 10 6.90 8.76 6.77
C PRO A 10 7.62 8.28 8.03
N GLY A 11 7.71 9.11 9.08
CA GLY A 11 8.29 8.69 10.35
C GLY A 11 7.54 7.55 11.04
N VAL A 12 6.21 7.52 10.91
CA VAL A 12 5.37 6.45 11.45
C VAL A 12 5.51 5.19 10.59
N VAL A 13 5.56 5.33 9.28
CA VAL A 13 5.81 4.22 8.33
C VAL A 13 7.13 3.53 8.65
N ARG A 14 8.21 4.31 8.84
CA ARG A 14 9.52 3.80 9.27
C ARG A 14 9.50 3.04 10.58
N ARG A 15 8.77 3.54 11.58
CA ARG A 15 8.63 2.85 12.88
C ARG A 15 7.88 1.55 12.74
N LEU A 16 6.83 1.52 11.92
CA LEU A 16 6.04 0.32 11.68
C LEU A 16 6.87 -0.74 10.93
N LEU A 17 7.60 -0.36 9.89
CA LEU A 17 8.51 -1.26 9.18
C LEU A 17 9.58 -1.83 10.11
N ARG A 18 10.18 -1.00 10.98
CA ARG A 18 11.12 -1.47 12.02
C ARG A 18 10.49 -2.39 13.04
N ALA A 19 9.20 -2.23 13.32
CA ALA A 19 8.45 -3.13 14.19
C ALA A 19 8.08 -4.46 13.51
N GLY A 20 8.51 -4.70 12.27
CA GLY A 20 8.16 -5.89 11.49
C GLY A 20 6.77 -5.83 10.87
N ALA A 21 6.19 -4.63 10.71
CA ALA A 21 4.93 -4.48 10.02
C ALA A 21 5.07 -4.87 8.55
N ASP A 22 4.12 -5.67 8.07
CA ASP A 22 4.07 -6.12 6.70
C ASP A 22 3.62 -4.99 5.75
N PRO A 23 4.47 -4.55 4.80
CA PRO A 23 4.12 -3.52 3.83
C PRO A 23 3.07 -3.96 2.80
N ASP A 24 2.86 -5.27 2.64
CA ASP A 24 1.89 -5.86 1.72
C ASP A 24 0.51 -6.05 2.37
N GLN A 25 0.38 -5.72 3.65
CA GLN A 25 -0.88 -5.86 4.36
C GLN A 25 -1.97 -5.01 3.70
N ARG A 26 -3.05 -5.68 3.30
CA ARG A 26 -4.20 -5.03 2.66
C ARG A 26 -5.23 -4.60 3.70
N ASP A 27 -5.79 -3.42 3.50
CA ASP A 27 -6.89 -2.88 4.31
C ASP A 27 -8.21 -3.61 3.98
N ALA A 28 -9.29 -3.29 4.69
CA ALA A 28 -10.64 -3.81 4.44
C ALA A 28 -11.14 -3.58 2.99
N LEU A 29 -10.57 -2.60 2.28
CA LEU A 29 -10.85 -2.31 0.87
C LEU A 29 -9.87 -3.01 -0.10
N ASN A 30 -9.13 -4.02 0.38
CA ASN A 30 -8.12 -4.76 -0.38
C ASN A 30 -7.01 -3.88 -0.98
N ARG A 31 -6.69 -2.76 -0.30
CA ARG A 31 -5.64 -1.81 -0.71
C ARG A 31 -4.43 -1.91 0.18
N THR A 32 -3.26 -1.88 -0.43
CA THR A 32 -1.96 -1.76 0.24
C THR A 32 -1.76 -0.33 0.75
N PRO A 33 -0.94 -0.14 1.81
CA PRO A 33 -0.54 1.20 2.25
C PRO A 33 0.19 1.98 1.14
N ARG A 34 0.88 1.29 0.23
CA ARG A 34 1.50 1.88 -0.97
C ARG A 34 0.47 2.53 -1.88
N GLU A 35 -0.60 1.81 -2.25
CA GLU A 35 -1.65 2.36 -3.13
C GLU A 35 -2.30 3.60 -2.52
N ILE A 36 -2.51 3.59 -1.20
CA ILE A 36 -3.05 4.74 -0.46
C ILE A 36 -2.09 5.95 -0.51
N ALA A 37 -0.79 5.71 -0.39
CA ALA A 37 0.23 6.75 -0.48
C ALA A 37 0.35 7.31 -1.90
N VAL A 38 0.33 6.45 -2.92
CA VAL A 38 0.37 6.84 -4.34
C VAL A 38 -0.85 7.67 -4.72
N MET A 39 -2.05 7.25 -4.35
CA MET A 39 -3.29 8.01 -4.61
C MET A 39 -3.27 9.41 -3.97
N ARG A 40 -2.50 9.60 -2.90
CA ARG A 40 -2.34 10.89 -2.21
C ARG A 40 -1.13 11.70 -2.68
N GLY A 41 -0.28 11.15 -3.54
CA GLY A 41 0.96 11.80 -3.97
C GLY A 41 2.11 11.72 -2.96
N PHE A 42 2.04 10.84 -1.95
CA PHE A 42 3.10 10.64 -0.97
C PHE A 42 4.13 9.63 -1.47
N VAL A 43 4.98 10.07 -2.40
CA VAL A 43 5.98 9.24 -3.09
C VAL A 43 6.99 8.64 -2.10
N ASP A 44 7.45 9.42 -1.12
CA ASP A 44 8.40 8.93 -0.10
C ASP A 44 7.83 7.74 0.67
N ILE A 45 6.56 7.83 1.09
CA ILE A 45 5.89 6.75 1.81
C ILE A 45 5.65 5.54 0.91
N ALA A 46 5.23 5.79 -0.34
CA ALA A 46 5.03 4.74 -1.31
C ALA A 46 6.33 3.96 -1.58
N ALA A 47 7.47 4.66 -1.62
CA ALA A 47 8.80 4.08 -1.77
C ALA A 47 9.22 3.25 -0.55
N GLU A 48 8.93 3.71 0.66
CA GLU A 48 9.25 2.95 1.88
C GLU A 48 8.39 1.69 2.03
N SER A 49 7.17 1.73 1.49
CA SER A 49 6.25 0.58 1.44
C SER A 49 6.44 -0.32 0.21
N ALA A 50 7.58 -0.23 -0.48
CA ALA A 50 7.81 -1.00 -1.70
C ALA A 50 7.82 -2.52 -1.43
N PRO A 51 7.08 -3.31 -2.22
CA PRO A 51 7.08 -4.76 -2.09
C PRO A 51 8.41 -5.35 -2.57
N ALA A 52 8.79 -6.49 -2.00
CA ALA A 52 9.67 -7.41 -2.69
C ALA A 52 8.89 -8.05 -3.86
N LEU A 53 9.11 -7.53 -5.07
CA LEU A 53 8.71 -8.05 -6.39
C LEU A 53 7.31 -7.68 -6.95
N PRO A 54 7.21 -7.49 -8.29
CA PRO A 54 5.99 -7.05 -8.97
C PRO A 54 5.09 -8.25 -9.33
N GLY A 55 3.97 -8.42 -8.62
CA GLY A 55 3.02 -9.50 -8.90
C GLY A 55 1.61 -9.19 -8.44
N GLY A 56 0.85 -8.43 -9.24
CA GLY A 56 -0.60 -8.58 -9.32
C GLY A 56 -1.48 -7.62 -8.52
N VAL A 57 -1.94 -6.58 -9.21
CA VAL A 57 -3.31 -6.03 -9.25
C VAL A 57 -3.30 -4.99 -10.38
N SER A 58 -3.40 -5.34 -11.67
CA SER A 58 -4.43 -6.07 -12.41
C SER A 58 -5.84 -5.43 -12.31
N MET A 59 -6.04 -4.38 -13.11
CA MET A 59 -7.37 -3.91 -13.55
C MET A 59 -8.19 -5.03 -14.22
N ALA A 60 -7.57 -6.15 -14.61
CA ALA A 60 -8.23 -7.32 -15.18
C ALA A 60 -9.07 -8.14 -14.18
N ARG A 61 -8.93 -7.95 -12.86
CA ARG A 61 -9.79 -8.60 -11.85
C ARG A 61 -11.23 -8.06 -11.91
N PHE A 62 -11.41 -6.82 -12.36
CA PHE A 62 -12.72 -6.18 -12.54
C PHE A 62 -13.37 -6.47 -13.91
N LEU A 63 -12.70 -7.21 -14.80
CA LEU A 63 -13.15 -7.54 -16.15
C LEU A 63 -13.47 -9.04 -16.36
N ARG A 64 -13.69 -9.81 -15.30
CA ARG A 64 -14.09 -11.24 -15.34
C ARG A 64 -14.91 -11.51 -14.08
N ASP A 65 -16.23 -11.63 -14.05
CA ASP A 65 -17.29 -12.25 -14.89
C ASP A 65 -18.65 -12.01 -14.14
N PRO A 66 -19.90 -12.36 -14.55
CA PRO A 66 -20.45 -12.91 -15.82
C PRO A 66 -21.58 -12.05 -16.47
N HIS A 67 -21.80 -12.23 -17.78
CA HIS A 67 -23.12 -12.57 -18.33
C HIS A 67 -22.98 -13.14 -19.75
#